data_AF-A0A951QFI9-F1
#
_entry.id   AF-A0A951QFI9-F1
#
_cell.length_a   1.000
_cell.length_b   1.000
_cell.length_c   1.000
_cell.angle_alpha   90.00
_cell.angle_beta   90.00
_cell.angle_gamma   90.00
#
_symmetry.space_group_name_H-M   'P 1'
#
loop_
_entity.id
_entity.type
_entity.pdbx_description
1 polymer ?
#
loop_
_entity_poly.entity_id
_entity_poly.type
_entity_poly.pdbx_seq_one_letter_code
_entity_poly.pdbx_strand_id
1 'polypeptide(L)' 'MNEPCPKCTATETIALIVPGGGIQTRCAECDRFLSWQELPKSIKKKGEK' A
#
# COMPACT_ATOMS: atom_id res chain seq x y z
N MET A 1 -7.44 11.75 3.91
CA MET A 1 -7.33 11.73 5.38
C MET A 1 -6.55 10.47 5.74
N ASN A 2 -5.43 10.56 6.47
CA ASN A 2 -4.72 9.37 6.96
C ASN A 2 -5.51 8.82 8.16
N GLU A 3 -6.06 7.62 8.05
CA GLU A 3 -6.77 6.98 9.16
C GLU A 3 -5.78 6.57 10.25
N PRO A 4 -5.99 6.94 11.52
CA PRO A 4 -5.07 6.60 12.61
C PRO A 4 -5.00 5.10 12.81
N CYS A 5 -3.80 4.57 13.08
CA CYS A 5 -3.63 3.14 13.34
C CYS A 5 -4.46 2.71 14.56
N PRO A 6 -5.32 1.68 14.47
CA PRO A 6 -6.22 1.28 15.56
C PRO A 6 -5.49 0.73 16.79
N LYS A 7 -4.19 0.41 16.68
CA LYS A 7 -3.39 -0.16 17.77
C LYS A 7 -2.60 0.89 18.55
N CYS A 8 -1.97 1.83 17.85
CA CYS A 8 -1.07 2.80 18.46
C CYS A 8 -1.52 4.25 18.25
N THR A 9 -2.68 4.50 17.62
CA THR A 9 -3.26 5.82 17.29
C THR A 9 -2.38 6.74 16.43
N ALA A 10 -1.20 6.28 16.03
CA ALA A 10 -0.31 6.99 15.14
C ALA A 10 -0.98 7.24 13.78
N THR A 11 -0.86 8.46 13.30
CA THR A 11 -1.31 8.90 11.97
C THR A 11 -0.24 8.71 10.90
N GLU A 12 0.99 8.41 11.32
CA GLU A 12 2.11 8.18 10.41
C GLU A 12 2.08 6.75 9.87
N THR A 13 2.16 6.64 8.54
CA THR A 13 2.10 5.36 7.83
C THR A 13 3.24 5.27 6.83
N ILE A 14 3.74 4.05 6.62
CA ILE A 14 4.81 3.73 5.69
C ILE A 14 4.22 2.90 4.56
N ALA A 15 4.42 3.35 3.33
CA ALA A 15 4.05 2.62 2.12
C ALA A 15 5.27 1.90 1.54
N LEU A 16 5.24 0.57 1.56
CA LEU A 16 6.28 -0.30 1.05
C LEU A 16 5.88 -0.84 -0.32
N ILE A 17 6.71 -0.59 -1.33
CA ILE A 17 6.50 -1.13 -2.68
C ILE A 17 7.00 -2.57 -2.71
N VAL A 18 6.09 -3.52 -2.91
CA VAL A 18 6.39 -4.94 -3.07
C VAL A 18 6.52 -5.24 -4.56
N PRO A 19 7.74 -5.53 -5.06
CA PRO A 19 7.96 -5.78 -6.48
C PRO A 19 7.14 -6.99 -6.95
N GLY A 20 6.38 -6.80 -8.04
CA GLY A 20 5.54 -7.85 -8.63
C GLY A 20 4.17 -8.05 -7.97
N GLY A 21 3.85 -7.32 -6.90
CA GLY A 21 2.57 -7.43 -6.20
C GLY A 21 1.81 -6.11 -6.10
N GLY A 22 2.33 -5.15 -5.34
CA GLY A 22 1.55 -4.00 -4.91
C GLY A 22 2.27 -3.07 -3.95
N ILE A 23 1.52 -2.14 -3.36
CA ILE A 23 1.95 -1.26 -2.27
C ILE A 23 1.32 -1.77 -0.98
N GLN A 24 2.17 -2.13 -0.02
CA GLN A 24 1.77 -2.48 1.34
C GLN A 24 1.87 -1.26 2.25
N THR A 25 0.76 -0.83 2.84
CA THR A 25 0.75 0.24 3.84
C THR A 25 0.76 -0.32 5.25
N ARG A 26 1.69 0.17 6.08
CA ARG A 26 1.84 -0.19 7.49
C ARG A 26 1.87 1.04 8.37
N CYS A 27 1.60 0.87 9.66
CA CYS A 27 1.83 1.90 10.66
C CYS A 27 3.32 2.07 10.94
N ALA A 28 3.81 3.32 11.02
CA ALA A 28 5.23 3.59 11.29
C ALA A 28 5.67 3.23 12.72
N GLU A 29 4.78 3.37 13.70
CA GLU A 29 5.10 3.14 15.12
C GLU A 29 5.02 1.66 15.51
N CYS A 30 3.96 0.98 15.09
CA CYS A 30 3.66 -0.37 15.56
C CYS A 30 3.78 -1.44 14.47
N ASP A 31 4.33 -1.08 13.30
CA ASP A 31 4.57 -1.95 12.11
C ASP A 31 3.35 -2.76 11.65
N ARG A 32 2.17 -2.33 12.09
CA ARG A 32 0.90 -3.02 11.88
C ARG A 32 0.50 -2.86 10.42
N PHE A 33 0.16 -3.96 9.76
CA PHE A 33 -0.45 -3.92 8.44
C PHE A 33 -1.79 -3.16 8.48
N LEU A 34 -1.94 -2.17 7.60
CA LEU A 34 -3.13 -1.33 7.50
C LEU A 34 -3.91 -1.64 6.22
N SER A 35 -3.23 -1.65 5.08
CA SER A 35 -3.88 -1.83 3.78
C SER A 35 -2.93 -2.37 2.73
N TRP A 36 -3.50 -2.97 1.69
CA TRP A 36 -2.79 -3.45 0.51
C TRP A 36 -3.45 -2.87 -0.74
N GLN A 37 -2.63 -2.25 -1.59
CA GLN A 37 -3.03 -1.81 -2.92
C GLN A 37 -2.31 -2.64 -3.96
N GLU A 38 -3.04 -3.45 -4.72
CA GLU A 38 -2.47 -4.16 -5.86
C GLU A 38 -2.02 -3.13 -6.91
N LEU A 39 -0.75 -3.18 -7.30
CA LEU A 39 -0.29 -2.35 -8.40
C LEU A 39 -0.91 -2.91 -9.67
N PRO A 40 -1.48 -2.07 -10.55
CA PRO A 40 -1.98 -2.55 -11.81
C PRO A 40 -0.81 -3.22 -12.52
N LYS A 41 -0.87 -4.55 -12.68
CA LYS A 41 0.00 -5.29 -13.59
C LYS A 41 -0.09 -4.51 -14.88
N SER A 42 1.02 -3.95 -15.36
CA SER A 42 1.02 -3.22 -16.62
C SER A 42 0.24 -4.05 -17.62
N ILE A 43 -0.99 -3.64 -17.87
CA ILE A 43 -1.76 -4.11 -19.00
C ILE A 43 -0.90 -3.56 -20.10
N LYS A 44 -0.02 -4.41 -20.68
CA LYS A 44 0.49 -4.16 -22.01
C LYS A 44 -0.76 -3.81 -22.78
N LYS A 45 -0.94 -2.53 -23.13
CA LYS A 45 -1.89 -2.12 -24.14
C LYS A 45 -1.55 -3.01 -25.33
N LYS A 46 -2.26 -4.12 -25.45
CA LYS A 46 -2.22 -5.02 -26.59
C LYS A 46 -2.77 -4.11 -27.69
N GLY A 47 -1.89 -3.75 -28.61
CA GLY A 47 -2.10 -2.66 -29.55
C GLY A 47 -3.53 -2.63 -30.07
N GLU A 48 -4.14 -1.44 -30.00
CA GLU A 48 -5.11 -1.04 -31.01
C GLU A 48 -4.46 -1.33 -32.37
N LYS A 49 -5.09 -2.21 -33.14
CA LYS A 49 -4.75 -2.52 -34.51
C LYS A 49 -6.00 -2.33 -35.34
#